data_AF-A0A1I7GRY9-F1
#
_entry.id   AF-A0A1I7GRY9-F1
#
_cell.length_a   1.000
_cell.length_b   1.000
_cell.length_c   1.000
_cell.angle_alpha   90.00
_cell.angle_beta   90.00
_cell.angle_gamma   90.00
#
_symmetry.space_group_name_H-M   'P 1'
#
loop_
_entity.id
_entity.type
_entity.pdbx_description
1 polymer ?
#
loop_
_entity_poly.entity_id
_entity_poly.type
_entity_poly.pdbx_seq_one_letter_code
_entity_poly.pdbx_strand_id
1 'polypeptide(L)'
;MNLQRAYILLAIFYSALIVVGLIALMMGAGSLVSIAQLLVGAVAVLGLWGYILGKGFMNSHSWRPFTVMLAIGVVLQLLAVFTLPVTNADITWLLSGAIFSAMLLAILYRYGDRDQDLWASDEEIEEGHHLGQLLESQPELVVEKQEADRQAKVRMVKTGDRYQASVTRRYGEQEETFVKSFKRPSTLAYFVQTFTCITLQDLRAQHGDDKAPAA
;
A
#
# COMPACT_ATOMS: atom_id res chain seq x y z
N MET A 1 6.62 18.20 19.81
CA MET A 1 7.50 17.67 18.73
C MET A 1 6.59 16.99 17.72
N ASN A 2 6.50 17.50 16.47
CA ASN A 2 5.53 17.01 15.49
C ASN A 2 6.01 15.66 14.90
N LEU A 3 5.15 14.64 14.85
CA LEU A 3 5.44 13.27 14.37
C LEU A 3 6.14 13.28 13.00
N GLN A 4 5.74 14.22 12.14
CA GLN A 4 6.34 14.44 10.83
C GLN A 4 7.84 14.78 10.90
N ARG A 5 8.27 15.60 11.87
CA ARG A 5 9.68 15.96 12.05
C ARG A 5 10.51 14.75 12.49
N ALA A 6 9.93 13.86 13.29
CA ALA A 6 10.59 12.62 13.70
C ALA A 6 10.83 11.68 12.50
N TYR A 7 9.84 11.54 11.60
CA TYR A 7 10.02 10.76 10.38
C TYR A 7 11.06 11.36 9.44
N ILE A 8 11.09 12.69 9.29
CA ILE A 8 12.13 13.37 8.48
C ILE A 8 13.53 13.12 9.06
N LEU A 9 13.71 13.26 10.38
CA LEU A 9 14.96 12.95 11.05
C LEU A 9 15.38 11.49 10.84
N LEU A 10 14.42 10.57 10.91
CA LEU A 10 14.65 9.16 10.66
C LEU A 10 15.12 8.90 9.22
N ALA A 11 14.51 9.54 8.22
CA ALA A 11 14.95 9.41 6.84
C ALA A 11 16.35 9.98 6.60
N ILE A 12 16.65 11.15 7.17
CA ILE A 12 18.00 11.73 7.14
C ILE A 12 19.00 10.75 7.77
N PHE A 13 18.66 10.15 8.91
CA PHE A 13 19.50 9.18 9.59
C PHE A 13 19.79 7.95 8.72
N TYR A 14 18.78 7.31 8.12
CA TYR A 14 19.03 6.17 7.23
C TYR A 14 19.77 6.56 5.95
N SER A 15 19.51 7.74 5.39
CA SER A 15 20.30 8.25 4.26
C SER A 15 21.77 8.44 4.64
N ALA A 16 22.06 8.96 5.83
CA ALA A 16 23.42 9.10 6.33
C ALA A 16 24.11 7.72 6.50
N LEU A 17 23.40 6.69 6.96
CA LEU A 17 23.94 5.33 7.05
C LEU A 17 24.37 4.78 5.68
N ILE A 18 23.61 5.05 4.62
CA ILE A 18 23.99 4.67 3.24
C ILE A 18 25.27 5.39 2.81
N VAL A 19 25.39 6.69 3.10
CA VAL A 19 26.61 7.47 2.78
C VAL A 19 27.82 6.92 3.54
N VAL A 20 27.67 6.61 4.84
CA VAL A 20 28.74 6.00 5.64
C VAL A 20 29.17 4.65 5.05
N GLY A 21 28.21 3.80 4.67
CA GLY A 21 28.52 2.53 4.03
C GLY A 21 29.21 2.70 2.67
N LEU A 22 28.82 3.69 1.87
CA LEU A 22 29.47 4.00 0.61
C LEU A 22 30.93 4.43 0.81
N ILE A 23 31.20 5.28 1.81
CA ILE A 23 32.57 5.68 2.18
C ILE A 23 33.37 4.46 2.61
N ALA A 24 32.80 3.56 3.43
CA ALA A 24 33.46 2.33 3.84
C ALA A 24 33.84 1.42 2.66
N LEU A 25 32.95 1.28 1.65
CA LEU A 25 33.28 0.57 0.42
C LEU A 25 34.47 1.20 -0.31
N MET A 26 34.49 2.53 -0.45
CA MET A 26 35.56 3.26 -1.13
C MET A 26 36.91 3.12 -0.41
N MET A 27 36.89 2.95 0.91
CA MET A 27 38.09 2.71 1.72
C MET A 27 38.57 1.25 1.68
N GLY A 28 37.97 0.40 0.84
CA GLY A 28 38.39 -0.99 0.66
C GLY A 28 37.83 -1.96 1.70
N ALA A 29 36.92 -1.52 2.57
CA ALA A 29 36.26 -2.38 3.56
C ALA A 29 35.08 -3.19 2.97
N GLY A 30 34.93 -3.21 1.64
CA GLY A 30 33.76 -3.73 0.95
C GLY A 30 33.89 -5.17 0.46
N SER A 31 32.92 -6.00 0.81
CA SER A 31 32.67 -7.29 0.14
C SER A 31 31.57 -7.15 -0.92
N LEU A 32 31.43 -8.13 -1.83
CA LEU A 32 30.31 -8.18 -2.77
C LEU A 32 28.94 -8.15 -2.04
N VAL A 33 28.89 -8.78 -0.86
CA VAL A 33 27.71 -8.78 0.02
C VAL A 33 27.40 -7.38 0.54
N SER A 34 28.43 -6.60 0.89
CA SER A 34 28.29 -5.21 1.36
C SER A 34 27.69 -4.31 0.28
N ILE A 35 28.06 -4.52 -0.99
CA ILE A 35 27.48 -3.79 -2.13
C ILE A 35 25.98 -4.12 -2.27
N ALA A 36 25.63 -5.40 -2.23
CA ALA A 36 24.24 -5.83 -2.32
C ALA A 36 23.38 -5.26 -1.17
N GLN A 37 23.90 -5.31 0.07
CA GLN A 37 23.23 -4.73 1.24
C GLN A 37 23.02 -3.23 1.10
N LEU A 38 24.00 -2.49 0.55
CA LEU A 38 23.87 -1.06 0.30
C LEU A 38 22.80 -0.72 -0.74
N LEU A 39 22.73 -1.48 -1.84
CA LEU A 39 21.69 -1.30 -2.86
C LEU A 39 20.30 -1.56 -2.26
N VAL A 40 20.16 -2.65 -1.52
CA VAL A 40 18.91 -3.00 -0.82
C VAL A 40 18.53 -1.91 0.18
N GLY A 41 19.49 -1.40 0.97
CA GLY A 41 19.29 -0.29 1.89
C GLY A 41 18.90 1.00 1.19
N ALA A 42 19.50 1.32 0.05
CA ALA A 42 19.18 2.49 -0.75
C ALA A 42 17.72 2.42 -1.27
N VAL A 43 17.28 1.26 -1.76
CA VAL A 43 15.87 1.05 -2.14
C VAL A 43 14.96 1.25 -0.92
N ALA A 44 15.33 0.73 0.25
CA ALA A 44 14.52 0.91 1.45
C ALA A 44 14.41 2.40 1.86
N VAL A 45 15.50 3.16 1.73
CA VAL A 45 15.51 4.62 1.97
C VAL A 45 14.64 5.36 0.96
N LEU A 46 14.61 4.96 -0.31
CA LEU A 46 13.70 5.53 -1.31
C LEU A 46 12.23 5.33 -0.91
N GLY A 47 11.89 4.14 -0.40
CA GLY A 47 10.54 3.86 0.12
C GLY A 47 10.18 4.72 1.33
N LEU A 48 11.14 4.95 2.22
CA LEU A 48 10.96 5.83 3.38
C LEU A 48 10.73 7.28 2.95
N TRP A 49 11.48 7.80 1.97
CA TRP A 49 11.25 9.12 1.40
C TRP A 49 9.92 9.21 0.66
N GLY A 50 9.53 8.17 -0.07
CA GLY A 50 8.22 8.06 -0.69
C GLY A 50 7.08 8.15 0.32
N TYR A 51 7.20 7.46 1.44
CA TYR A 51 6.25 7.53 2.55
C TYR A 51 6.14 8.95 3.13
N ILE A 52 7.27 9.62 3.37
CA ILE A 52 7.31 10.97 3.96
C ILE A 52 6.78 12.04 3.01
N LEU A 53 7.10 11.93 1.73
CA LEU A 53 6.66 12.87 0.70
C LEU A 53 5.22 12.58 0.21
N GLY A 54 4.61 11.47 0.65
CA GLY A 54 3.30 11.04 0.19
C GLY A 54 3.27 10.68 -1.30
N LYS A 55 4.39 10.26 -1.88
CA LYS A 55 4.51 9.93 -3.30
C LYS A 55 4.75 8.43 -3.48
N GLY A 56 4.03 7.84 -4.44
CA GLY A 56 4.31 6.49 -4.91
C GLY A 56 5.62 6.45 -5.71
N PHE A 57 6.66 5.83 -5.16
CA PHE A 57 7.83 5.40 -5.91
C PHE A 57 7.64 3.94 -6.27
N MET A 58 7.88 3.55 -7.53
CA MET A 58 7.60 2.20 -8.02
C MET A 58 6.10 1.83 -7.87
N ASN A 59 5.77 0.55 -7.66
CA ASN A 59 4.40 0.05 -7.57
C ASN A 59 4.12 -0.49 -6.15
N SER A 60 2.91 -0.25 -5.62
CA SER A 60 2.46 -0.76 -4.31
C SER A 60 2.69 -2.27 -4.17
N HIS A 61 2.47 -3.01 -5.26
CA HIS A 61 2.60 -4.46 -5.28
C HIS A 61 4.04 -4.95 -5.03
N SER A 62 5.05 -4.14 -5.36
CA SER A 62 6.46 -4.53 -5.19
C SER A 62 6.97 -4.25 -3.77
N TRP A 63 6.41 -3.26 -3.07
CA TRP A 63 6.87 -2.85 -1.74
C TRP A 63 6.56 -3.86 -0.64
N ARG A 64 5.39 -4.49 -0.67
CA ARG A 64 5.03 -5.51 0.34
C ARG A 64 5.94 -6.75 0.27
N PRO A 65 6.11 -7.40 -0.89
CA PRO A 65 7.05 -8.51 -1.04
C PRO A 65 8.49 -8.12 -0.67
N PHE A 66 8.93 -6.92 -1.09
CA PHE A 66 10.26 -6.41 -0.72
C PHE A 66 10.41 -6.30 0.81
N THR A 67 9.41 -5.76 1.50
CA THR A 67 9.43 -5.65 2.97
C THR A 67 9.45 -7.02 3.64
N VAL A 68 8.68 -7.98 3.12
CA VAL A 68 8.68 -9.36 3.63
C VAL A 68 10.05 -10.01 3.42
N MET A 69 10.67 -9.82 2.26
CA MET A 69 12.03 -10.31 1.99
C MET A 69 13.05 -9.73 2.98
N LEU A 70 12.98 -8.42 3.25
CA LEU A 70 13.83 -7.77 4.26
C LEU A 70 13.60 -8.36 5.66
N ALA A 71 12.33 -8.59 6.03
CA ALA A 71 11.98 -9.18 7.32
C ALA A 71 12.55 -10.60 7.46
N ILE A 72 12.48 -11.42 6.41
CA ILE A 72 13.13 -12.74 6.37
C ILE A 72 14.64 -12.59 6.57
N GLY A 73 15.27 -11.62 5.90
CA GLY A 73 16.69 -11.32 6.08
C GLY A 73 17.05 -11.02 7.54
N VAL A 74 16.26 -10.18 8.22
CA VAL A 74 16.44 -9.87 9.66
C VAL A 74 16.26 -11.13 10.52
N VAL A 75 15.27 -11.97 10.23
CA VAL A 75 15.05 -13.22 10.98
C VAL A 75 16.23 -14.19 10.80
N LEU A 76 16.72 -14.37 9.58
CA LEU A 76 17.91 -15.19 9.31
C LEU A 76 19.14 -14.64 10.02
N GLN A 77 19.30 -13.31 10.05
CA GLN A 77 20.37 -12.63 10.77
C GLN A 77 20.32 -12.91 12.27
N LEU A 78 19.11 -12.86 12.87
CA LEU A 78 18.91 -13.20 14.27
C LEU A 78 19.17 -14.69 14.53
N LEU A 79 18.72 -15.59 13.66
CA LEU A 79 19.00 -17.03 13.77
C LEU A 79 20.51 -17.33 13.70
N ALA A 80 21.26 -16.60 12.87
CA ALA A 80 22.70 -16.75 12.76
C ALA A 80 23.41 -16.42 14.09
N VAL A 81 22.93 -15.43 14.85
CA VAL A 81 23.47 -15.09 16.17
C VAL A 81 23.36 -16.26 17.15
N PHE A 82 22.32 -17.10 17.03
CA PHE A 82 22.10 -18.24 17.93
C PHE A 82 22.72 -19.54 17.45
N THR A 83 22.96 -19.68 16.14
CA THR A 83 23.35 -20.97 15.52
C THR A 83 24.81 -21.03 15.07
N LEU A 84 25.44 -19.88 14.81
CA LEU A 84 26.82 -19.80 14.34
C LEU A 84 27.77 -19.30 15.45
N PRO A 85 29.03 -19.75 15.45
CA PRO A 85 30.06 -19.18 16.31
C PRO A 85 30.47 -17.80 15.75
N VAL A 86 29.74 -16.76 16.14
CA VAL A 86 29.99 -15.37 15.73
C VAL A 86 30.79 -14.63 16.81
N THR A 87 31.65 -13.70 16.42
CA THR A 87 32.42 -12.91 17.39
C THR A 87 31.52 -11.91 18.14
N ASN A 88 31.90 -11.48 19.35
CA ASN A 88 31.13 -10.50 20.12
C ASN A 88 30.91 -9.17 19.37
N ALA A 89 31.90 -8.77 18.55
CA ALA A 89 31.78 -7.59 17.71
C ALA A 89 30.70 -7.78 16.63
N ASP A 90 30.69 -8.92 15.96
CA ASP A 90 29.69 -9.25 14.94
C ASP A 90 28.29 -9.38 15.54
N ILE A 91 28.14 -9.96 16.73
CA ILE A 91 26.85 -10.03 17.43
C ILE A 91 26.30 -8.61 17.66
N THR A 92 27.15 -7.68 18.10
CA THR A 92 26.75 -6.29 18.33
C THR A 92 26.27 -5.63 17.04
N TRP A 93 27.00 -5.84 15.94
CA TRP A 93 26.61 -5.36 14.62
C TRP A 93 25.29 -5.96 14.14
N LEU A 94 25.11 -7.28 14.30
CA LEU A 94 23.93 -8.01 13.86
C LEU A 94 22.68 -7.58 14.63
N LEU A 95 22.78 -7.44 15.95
CA LEU A 95 21.66 -6.99 16.79
C LEU A 95 21.30 -5.52 16.54
N SER A 96 22.31 -4.66 16.42
CA SER A 96 22.09 -3.24 16.11
C SER A 96 21.36 -3.10 14.77
N GLY A 97 21.82 -3.81 13.73
CA GLY A 97 21.17 -3.84 12.43
C GLY A 97 19.70 -4.26 12.51
N ALA A 98 19.41 -5.36 13.22
CA ALA A 98 18.04 -5.85 13.39
C ALA A 98 17.11 -4.83 14.08
N ILE A 99 17.59 -4.17 15.15
CA ILE A 99 16.84 -3.13 15.87
C ILE A 99 16.52 -1.96 14.92
N PHE A 100 17.53 -1.47 14.19
CA PHE A 100 17.32 -0.38 13.24
C PHE A 100 16.45 -0.81 12.05
N SER A 101 16.45 -2.08 11.63
CA SER A 101 15.57 -2.54 10.55
C SER A 101 14.10 -2.62 10.97
N ALA A 102 13.79 -2.89 12.25
CA ALA A 102 12.41 -3.11 12.70
C ALA A 102 11.48 -1.93 12.39
N MET A 103 11.90 -0.70 12.70
CA MET A 103 11.08 0.48 12.43
C MET A 103 10.95 0.76 10.93
N LEU A 104 12.02 0.57 10.17
CA LEU A 104 12.02 0.71 8.72
C LEU A 104 11.04 -0.26 8.07
N LEU A 105 11.05 -1.53 8.50
CA LEU A 105 10.13 -2.57 8.04
C LEU A 105 8.67 -2.20 8.29
N ALA A 106 8.34 -1.69 9.49
CA ALA A 106 6.99 -1.28 9.81
C ALA A 106 6.49 -0.14 8.90
N ILE A 107 7.34 0.85 8.62
CA ILE A 107 7.03 1.96 7.73
C ILE A 107 6.86 1.47 6.29
N LEU A 108 7.78 0.66 5.78
CA LEU A 108 7.73 0.14 4.41
C LEU A 108 6.54 -0.80 4.18
N TYR A 109 6.20 -1.63 5.17
CA TYR A 109 5.04 -2.51 5.09
C TYR A 109 3.74 -1.71 4.96
N ARG A 110 3.63 -0.63 5.74
CA ARG A 110 2.51 0.30 5.66
C ARG A 110 2.53 1.07 4.34
N TYR A 111 3.69 1.55 3.90
CA TYR A 111 3.83 2.27 2.63
C TYR A 111 3.33 1.43 1.45
N GLY A 112 3.64 0.14 1.41
CA GLY A 112 3.17 -0.80 0.37
C GLY A 112 1.70 -1.22 0.48
N ASP A 113 0.92 -0.70 1.42
CA ASP A 113 -0.52 -0.98 1.50
C ASP A 113 -1.27 -0.22 0.40
N ARG A 114 -1.95 -0.96 -0.49
CA ARG A 114 -2.64 -0.42 -1.66
C ARG A 114 -3.89 0.39 -1.30
N ASP A 115 -4.46 0.17 -0.12
CA ASP A 115 -5.64 0.88 0.39
C ASP A 115 -5.25 2.26 1.00
N GLN A 116 -4.51 3.04 0.21
CA GLN A 116 -4.03 4.38 0.54
C GLN A 116 -4.09 5.28 -0.69
N ASP A 117 -4.51 6.52 -0.49
CA ASP A 117 -4.65 7.50 -1.57
C ASP A 117 -3.32 7.82 -2.27
N LEU A 118 -2.18 7.56 -1.64
CA LEU A 118 -0.85 7.78 -2.24
C LEU A 118 -0.60 6.96 -3.50
N TRP A 119 -1.38 5.88 -3.70
CA TRP A 119 -1.32 4.99 -4.85
C TRP A 119 -2.44 5.24 -5.87
N ALA A 120 -3.38 6.13 -5.55
CA ALA A 120 -4.47 6.51 -6.43
C ALA A 120 -4.11 7.77 -7.22
N SER A 121 -4.63 7.91 -8.43
CA SER A 121 -4.54 9.17 -9.18
C SER A 121 -5.42 10.24 -8.54
N ASP A 122 -5.16 11.51 -8.85
CA ASP A 122 -6.00 12.62 -8.36
C ASP A 122 -7.47 12.45 -8.79
N GLU A 123 -7.70 11.95 -10.00
CA GLU A 123 -9.03 11.62 -10.53
C GLU A 123 -9.70 10.49 -9.72
N GLU A 124 -8.98 9.40 -9.41
CA GLU A 124 -9.49 8.29 -8.60
C GLU A 124 -9.80 8.73 -7.15
N ILE A 125 -9.04 9.68 -6.61
CA ILE A 125 -9.29 10.26 -5.29
C ILE A 125 -10.57 11.10 -5.31
N GLU A 126 -10.76 11.94 -6.32
CA GLU A 126 -11.96 12.77 -6.49
C GLU A 126 -13.21 11.91 -6.69
N GLU A 127 -13.14 10.90 -7.56
CA GLU A 127 -14.19 9.91 -7.75
C GLU A 127 -14.53 9.16 -6.45
N GLY A 128 -13.50 8.77 -5.70
CA GLY A 128 -13.63 8.16 -4.38
C GLY A 128 -14.36 9.06 -3.39
N HIS A 129 -14.06 10.36 -3.36
CA HIS A 129 -14.74 11.32 -2.49
C HIS A 129 -16.23 11.42 -2.81
N HIS A 130 -16.59 11.49 -4.09
CA HIS A 130 -17.99 11.50 -4.51
C HIS A 130 -18.73 10.21 -4.12
N LEU A 131 -18.11 9.05 -4.33
CA LEU A 131 -18.69 7.77 -3.91
C LEU A 131 -18.86 7.69 -2.38
N GLY A 132 -17.88 8.20 -1.63
CA GLY A 132 -17.95 8.31 -0.17
C GLY A 132 -19.13 9.16 0.30
N GLN A 133 -19.36 10.32 -0.33
CA GLN A 133 -20.50 11.19 -0.03
C GLN A 133 -21.85 10.54 -0.35
N LEU A 134 -21.93 9.80 -1.47
CA LEU A 134 -23.12 9.03 -1.81
C LEU A 134 -23.40 7.95 -0.76
N LEU A 135 -22.36 7.23 -0.30
CA LEU A 135 -22.48 6.22 0.74
C LEU A 135 -22.76 6.76 2.14
N GLU A 136 -22.48 8.04 2.39
CA GLU A 136 -22.90 8.73 3.62
C GLU A 136 -24.37 9.10 3.59
N SER A 137 -24.87 9.49 2.42
CA SER A 137 -26.28 9.83 2.21
C SER A 137 -27.16 8.59 2.10
N GLN A 138 -26.63 7.52 1.50
CA GLN A 138 -27.29 6.24 1.30
C GLN A 138 -26.35 5.12 1.77
N PRO A 139 -26.55 4.55 2.97
CA PRO A 139 -25.60 3.61 3.58
C PRO A 139 -25.40 2.32 2.78
N GLU A 140 -26.30 2.04 1.84
CA GLU A 140 -26.25 0.94 0.90
C GLU A 140 -26.56 1.45 -0.51
N LEU A 141 -25.65 1.19 -1.45
CA LEU A 141 -25.82 1.42 -2.87
C LEU A 141 -25.80 0.08 -3.59
N VAL A 142 -26.83 -0.20 -4.39
CA VAL A 142 -26.87 -1.40 -5.23
C VAL A 142 -26.97 -0.95 -6.67
N VAL A 143 -25.96 -1.30 -7.47
CA VAL A 143 -25.97 -1.06 -8.91
C VAL A 143 -25.93 -2.37 -9.65
N GLU A 144 -26.76 -2.45 -10.67
CA GLU A 144 -26.82 -3.59 -11.57
C GLU A 144 -26.69 -3.07 -13.00
N LYS A 145 -25.75 -3.64 -13.74
CA LYS A 145 -25.52 -3.32 -15.14
C LYS A 145 -25.44 -4.60 -15.94
N GLN A 146 -26.18 -4.63 -17.05
CA GLN A 146 -26.17 -5.71 -18.02
C GLN A 146 -25.65 -5.17 -19.35
N GLU A 147 -24.55 -5.73 -19.83
CA GLU A 147 -23.97 -5.42 -21.14
C GLU A 147 -23.84 -6.72 -21.95
N ALA A 148 -24.65 -6.84 -23.00
CA ALA A 148 -24.67 -7.97 -23.96
C ALA A 148 -24.63 -9.37 -23.32
N ASP A 149 -23.45 -9.87 -22.98
CA ASP A 149 -23.18 -11.22 -22.43
C ASP A 149 -22.59 -11.19 -21.00
N ARG A 150 -22.64 -10.02 -20.35
CA ARG A 150 -22.06 -9.75 -19.02
C ARG A 150 -23.11 -9.10 -18.14
N GLN A 151 -23.33 -9.65 -16.96
CA GLN A 151 -24.15 -9.04 -15.92
C GLN A 151 -23.29 -8.82 -14.69
N ALA A 152 -23.27 -7.60 -14.17
CA ALA A 152 -22.58 -7.28 -12.93
C ALA A 152 -23.56 -6.61 -11.97
N LYS A 153 -23.68 -7.17 -10.77
CA LYS A 153 -24.39 -6.58 -9.65
C LYS A 153 -23.38 -6.28 -8.55
N VAL A 154 -23.35 -5.02 -8.13
CA VAL A 154 -22.45 -4.56 -7.07
C VAL A 154 -23.27 -3.94 -5.97
N ARG A 155 -23.11 -4.47 -4.77
CA ARG A 155 -23.63 -3.90 -3.54
C ARG A 155 -22.49 -3.28 -2.76
N MET A 156 -22.57 -1.99 -2.52
CA MET A 156 -21.60 -1.23 -1.72
C MET A 156 -22.26 -0.77 -0.43
N VAL A 157 -21.60 -1.00 0.70
CA VAL A 157 -22.10 -0.63 2.01
C VAL A 157 -21.01 0.04 2.82
N LYS A 158 -21.35 1.13 3.52
CA LYS A 158 -20.49 1.70 4.56
C LYS A 158 -20.77 1.00 5.89
N THR A 159 -19.78 0.28 6.41
CA THR A 159 -19.85 -0.40 7.71
C THR A 159 -18.86 0.25 8.68
N GLY A 160 -19.36 1.19 9.49
CA GLY A 160 -18.52 1.99 10.39
C GLY A 160 -17.51 2.85 9.63
N ASP A 161 -16.22 2.63 9.89
CA ASP A 161 -15.09 3.32 9.23
C ASP A 161 -14.54 2.57 7.99
N ARG A 162 -15.30 1.60 7.48
CA ARG A 162 -14.89 0.78 6.33
C ARG A 162 -15.98 0.72 5.27
N TYR A 163 -15.56 0.46 4.05
CA TYR A 163 -16.41 0.26 2.91
C TYR A 163 -16.34 -1.19 2.46
N GLN A 164 -17.48 -1.79 2.12
CA GLN A 164 -17.55 -3.17 1.67
C GLN A 164 -18.24 -3.22 0.30
N ALA A 165 -17.60 -3.86 -0.67
CA ALA A 165 -18.19 -4.22 -1.96
C ALA A 165 -18.48 -5.71 -2.00
N SER A 166 -19.71 -6.08 -2.34
CA SER A 166 -20.09 -7.41 -2.78
C SER A 166 -20.35 -7.35 -4.27
N VAL A 167 -19.55 -8.06 -5.05
CA VAL A 167 -19.65 -8.10 -6.51
C VAL A 167 -20.13 -9.48 -6.89
N THR A 168 -21.25 -9.54 -7.60
CA THR A 168 -21.73 -10.73 -8.30
C THR A 168 -21.62 -10.44 -9.79
N ARG A 169 -20.80 -11.20 -10.50
CA ARG A 169 -20.60 -11.06 -11.95
C ARG A 169 -20.91 -12.36 -12.65
N ARG A 170 -21.61 -12.27 -13.78
CA ARG A 170 -21.95 -13.39 -14.65
C ARG A 170 -21.32 -13.17 -16.02
N TYR A 171 -20.59 -14.18 -16.48
CA TYR A 171 -20.01 -14.26 -17.83
C TYR A 171 -20.46 -15.59 -18.45
N GLY A 172 -21.37 -15.54 -19.41
CA GLY A 172 -22.02 -16.75 -19.94
C GLY A 172 -22.67 -17.58 -18.82
N GLU A 173 -22.24 -18.82 -18.66
CA GLU A 173 -22.74 -19.74 -17.61
C GLU A 173 -22.03 -19.62 -16.26
N GLN A 174 -20.93 -18.86 -16.16
CA GLN A 174 -20.18 -18.73 -14.91
C GLN A 174 -20.64 -17.53 -14.11
N GLU A 175 -21.05 -17.78 -12.86
CA GLU A 175 -21.34 -16.74 -11.88
C GLU A 175 -20.27 -16.75 -10.78
N GLU A 176 -19.62 -15.61 -10.59
CA GLU A 176 -18.65 -15.42 -9.53
C GLU A 176 -19.16 -14.36 -8.56
N THR A 177 -19.15 -14.69 -7.27
CA THR A 177 -19.44 -13.75 -6.20
C THR A 177 -18.23 -13.61 -5.29
N PHE A 178 -17.79 -12.38 -5.06
CA PHE A 178 -16.75 -12.08 -4.08
C PHE A 178 -17.06 -10.81 -3.31
N VAL A 179 -16.55 -10.78 -2.08
CA VAL A 179 -16.72 -9.68 -1.14
C VAL A 179 -15.35 -9.13 -0.78
N LYS A 180 -15.20 -7.80 -0.81
CA LYS A 180 -13.96 -7.15 -0.43
C LYS A 180 -14.23 -5.89 0.40
N SER A 181 -13.37 -5.67 1.40
CA SER A 181 -13.45 -4.52 2.31
C SER A 181 -12.29 -3.56 2.11
N PHE A 182 -12.56 -2.27 2.13
CA PHE A 182 -11.63 -1.17 1.92
C PHE A 182 -11.76 -0.15 3.06
N LYS A 183 -10.70 0.60 3.33
CA LYS A 183 -10.70 1.75 4.26
C LYS A 183 -10.93 3.04 3.50
N ARG A 184 -10.42 3.14 2.27
CA ARG A 184 -10.55 4.34 1.44
C ARG A 184 -11.61 4.15 0.35
N PRO A 185 -12.47 5.17 0.11
CA PRO A 185 -13.49 5.09 -0.92
C PRO A 185 -12.92 5.20 -2.34
N SER A 186 -11.74 5.82 -2.52
CA SER A 186 -10.96 5.81 -3.76
C SER A 186 -10.61 4.39 -4.22
N THR A 187 -10.15 3.56 -3.28
CA THR A 187 -9.80 2.15 -3.55
C THR A 187 -11.05 1.31 -3.84
N LEU A 188 -12.19 1.64 -3.22
CA LEU A 188 -13.48 1.04 -3.54
C LEU A 188 -13.90 1.39 -4.98
N ALA A 189 -13.86 2.67 -5.36
CA ALA A 189 -14.24 3.12 -6.70
C ALA A 189 -13.40 2.44 -7.78
N TYR A 190 -12.07 2.47 -7.62
CA TYR A 190 -11.15 1.76 -8.51
C TYR A 190 -11.49 0.27 -8.62
N PHE A 191 -11.79 -0.39 -7.50
CA PHE A 191 -12.13 -1.81 -7.49
C PHE A 191 -13.42 -2.10 -8.26
N VAL A 192 -14.46 -1.29 -8.08
CA VAL A 192 -15.72 -1.46 -8.80
C VAL A 192 -15.51 -1.29 -10.30
N GLN A 193 -14.82 -0.22 -10.73
CA GLN A 193 -14.55 0.02 -12.15
C GLN A 193 -13.65 -1.04 -12.78
N THR A 194 -12.66 -1.56 -12.03
CA THR A 194 -11.72 -2.56 -12.57
C THR A 194 -12.36 -3.95 -12.70
N PHE A 195 -13.22 -4.32 -11.75
CA PHE A 195 -13.76 -5.68 -11.67
C PHE A 195 -15.19 -5.82 -12.20
N THR A 196 -15.83 -4.71 -12.58
CA THR A 196 -17.17 -4.68 -13.18
C THR A 196 -17.23 -3.71 -14.35
N CYS A 197 -18.23 -3.84 -15.23
CA CYS A 197 -18.48 -2.86 -16.29
C CYS A 197 -19.16 -1.57 -15.76
N ILE A 198 -19.32 -1.42 -14.44
CA ILE A 198 -20.04 -0.30 -13.82
C ILE A 198 -19.08 0.86 -13.63
N THR A 199 -19.41 1.99 -14.23
CA THR A 199 -18.69 3.25 -14.08
C THR A 199 -19.32 4.11 -12.99
N LEU A 200 -18.59 5.11 -12.50
CA LEU A 200 -19.15 6.09 -11.56
C LEU A 200 -20.30 6.92 -12.17
N GLN A 201 -20.35 7.05 -13.50
CA GLN A 201 -21.46 7.69 -14.20
C GLN A 201 -22.73 6.85 -14.12
N ASP A 202 -22.64 5.52 -14.23
CA ASP A 202 -23.77 4.62 -14.04
C ASP A 202 -24.33 4.73 -12.60
N LEU A 203 -23.44 4.85 -11.62
CA LEU A 203 -23.79 5.10 -10.22
C LEU A 203 -24.56 6.42 -10.03
N ARG A 204 -24.10 7.50 -10.67
CA ARG A 204 -24.76 8.81 -10.63
C ARG A 204 -26.07 8.82 -11.41
N ALA A 205 -26.17 8.16 -12.55
CA ALA A 205 -27.41 8.09 -13.32
C ALA A 205 -28.52 7.36 -12.55
N GLN A 206 -28.16 6.33 -11.78
CA GLN A 206 -29.14 5.53 -11.05
C GLN A 206 -29.53 6.11 -9.67
N HIS A 207 -28.69 6.97 -9.06
CA HIS A 207 -28.91 7.49 -7.70
C HIS A 207 -28.83 9.03 -7.58
N GLY A 208 -28.50 9.75 -8.65
CA GLY A 208 -28.23 11.19 -8.66
C GLY A 208 -29.31 12.06 -9.31
N ASP A 209 -30.33 11.48 -9.95
CA ASP A 209 -31.33 12.24 -10.73
C ASP A 209 -32.72 12.37 -10.06
N ASP A 210 -32.84 12.10 -8.76
CA ASP A 210 -34.12 12.21 -8.05
C ASP A 210 -34.38 13.61 -7.42
N LYS A 211 -33.74 14.65 -7.98
CA LYS A 211 -34.02 16.07 -7.62
C LYS A 211 -34.02 17.00 -8.83
N ALA A 212 -34.92 16.77 -9.77
CA ALA A 212 -35.48 17.85 -10.59
C ALA A 212 -37.01 17.89 -10.35
N PRO A 213 -37.55 18.89 -9.64
CA PRO A 213 -38.99 19.04 -9.56
C PRO A 213 -39.52 19.40 -10.96
N ALA A 214 -40.55 18.69 -11.39
CA ALA A 214 -41.36 19.09 -12.52
C ALA A 214 -41.88 20.52 -12.30
N ALA A 215 -41.57 21.40 -13.24
CA ALA A 215 -42.24 22.67 -13.46
C ALA A 215 -42.33 22.91 -14.97
#